data_AF-A0A840WN76-F1
#
_entry.id   AF-A0A840WN76-F1
#
_cell.length_a   1.000
_cell.length_b   1.000
_cell.length_c   1.000
_cell.angle_alpha   90.00
_cell.angle_beta   90.00
_cell.angle_gamma   90.00
#
_symmetry.space_group_name_H-M   'P 1'
#
loop_
_entity.id
_entity.type
_entity.pdbx_description
1 polymer ?
#
loop_
_entity_poly.entity_id
_entity_poly.type
_entity_poly.pdbx_seq_one_letter_code
_entity_poly.pdbx_strand_id
1 'polypeptide(L)'
;MNRRHFLTASASLAALGALTMKGAASEGNFEFTLTEAEWRARLSPEAYRVLRQEATERPFTSPLNDEKRAGSFNCAGCALPLYSSEAKYDSGTGWPSFWAAKEDAVRTREDRKFFMVRTEVHCRRCGGHLGHVFDDGPAPTGKRHCINGVSLNFVEA
;
A
#
# COMPACT_ATOMS: atom_id res chain seq x y z
N MET A 1 -17.16 -54.26 -39.33
CA MET A 1 -17.03 -52.92 -39.94
C MET A 1 -16.58 -51.96 -38.84
N ASN A 2 -15.37 -51.43 -38.99
CA ASN A 2 -14.64 -50.59 -38.04
C ASN A 2 -15.45 -49.38 -37.54
N ARG A 3 -15.33 -49.08 -36.23
CA ARG A 3 -15.10 -47.75 -35.67
C ARG A 3 -15.22 -47.80 -34.15
N ARG A 4 -14.09 -47.73 -33.45
CA ARG A 4 -13.85 -47.07 -32.14
C ARG A 4 -12.70 -47.78 -31.43
N HIS A 5 -11.49 -47.29 -31.65
CA HIS A 5 -10.36 -47.59 -30.79
C HIS A 5 -9.56 -46.32 -30.53
N PHE A 6 -9.49 -46.02 -29.24
CA PHE A 6 -8.41 -45.37 -28.52
C PHE A 6 -8.20 -43.86 -28.68
N LEU A 7 -8.78 -43.18 -27.68
CA LEU A 7 -8.31 -41.96 -27.04
C LEU A 7 -6.80 -41.96 -26.86
N THR A 8 -6.10 -41.01 -27.49
CA THR A 8 -4.75 -40.62 -27.11
C THR A 8 -4.84 -39.56 -26.01
N ALA A 9 -4.20 -39.87 -24.90
CA ALA A 9 -4.05 -39.01 -23.74
C ALA A 9 -3.09 -37.85 -24.05
N SER A 10 -3.47 -36.64 -23.67
CA SER A 10 -2.55 -35.51 -23.47
C SER A 10 -2.93 -34.81 -22.18
N ALA A 11 -2.41 -35.33 -21.07
CA ALA A 11 -2.41 -34.67 -19.77
C ALA A 11 -1.21 -33.72 -19.71
N SER A 12 -1.44 -32.44 -20.00
CA SER A 12 -0.45 -31.39 -19.76
C SER A 12 -0.64 -30.86 -18.34
N LEU A 13 0.12 -31.38 -17.38
CA LEU A 13 0.27 -30.75 -16.05
C LEU A 13 1.11 -29.48 -16.22
N ALA A 14 0.46 -28.33 -16.41
CA ALA A 14 1.10 -27.04 -16.17
C ALA A 14 0.95 -26.71 -14.68
N ALA A 15 1.82 -27.27 -13.85
CA ALA A 15 2.01 -26.80 -12.48
C ALA A 15 2.72 -25.43 -12.55
N LEU A 16 1.94 -24.36 -12.72
CA LEU A 16 2.41 -23.00 -12.52
C LEU A 16 2.78 -22.87 -11.04
N GLY A 17 4.09 -22.93 -10.75
CA GLY A 17 4.62 -22.66 -9.44
C GLY A 17 4.14 -21.28 -8.98
N ALA A 18 3.42 -21.25 -7.86
CA ALA A 18 3.11 -20.03 -7.16
C ALA A 18 4.43 -19.41 -6.66
N LEU A 19 5.03 -18.53 -7.45
CA LEU A 19 6.05 -17.62 -6.95
C LEU A 19 5.37 -16.76 -5.88
N THR A 20 5.63 -17.08 -4.62
CA THR A 20 5.32 -16.18 -3.52
C THR A 20 6.21 -14.97 -3.67
N MET A 21 5.69 -13.92 -4.32
CA MET A 21 6.28 -12.59 -4.30
C MET A 21 6.27 -12.12 -2.84
N LYS A 22 7.37 -12.36 -2.12
CA LYS A 22 7.65 -11.69 -0.86
C LYS A 22 7.87 -10.21 -1.18
N GLY A 23 6.80 -9.42 -1.22
CA GLY A 23 6.93 -8.04 -0.78
C GLY A 23 7.26 -8.11 0.71
N ALA A 24 8.39 -7.56 1.09
CA ALA A 24 8.71 -7.32 2.48
C ALA A 24 8.50 -5.82 2.70
N ALA A 25 8.07 -5.43 3.90
CA ALA A 25 8.11 -4.03 4.32
C ALA A 25 9.51 -3.43 4.07
N SER A 26 9.61 -2.10 4.09
CA SER A 26 10.90 -1.40 4.01
C SER A 26 11.92 -2.12 4.91
N GLU A 27 13.06 -2.53 4.34
CA GLU A 27 14.13 -3.21 5.09
C GLU A 27 14.88 -2.16 5.93
N GLY A 28 14.99 -2.39 7.23
CA GLY A 28 15.70 -1.46 8.12
C GLY A 28 15.40 -1.66 9.60
N ASN A 29 16.18 -0.97 10.44
CA ASN A 29 15.91 -0.89 11.86
C ASN A 29 14.89 0.23 12.12
N PHE A 30 13.71 -0.16 12.56
CA PHE A 30 12.61 0.75 12.88
C PHE A 30 12.41 0.84 14.39
N GLU A 31 11.90 1.98 14.85
CA GLU A 31 11.57 2.20 16.26
C GLU A 31 10.42 1.31 16.73
N PHE A 32 9.50 0.97 15.83
CA PHE A 32 8.36 0.10 16.10
C PHE A 32 8.45 -1.18 15.28
N THR A 33 8.85 -2.27 15.92
CA THR A 33 8.97 -3.60 15.33
C THR A 33 8.11 -4.60 16.08
N LEU A 34 7.42 -5.46 15.33
CA LEU A 34 6.68 -6.60 15.84
C LEU A 34 7.07 -7.84 15.04
N THR A 35 6.83 -9.01 15.61
CA THR A 35 6.92 -10.29 14.90
C THR A 35 5.83 -10.38 13.82
N GLU A 36 6.01 -11.26 12.85
CA GLU A 36 5.02 -11.50 11.79
C GLU A 36 3.66 -11.97 12.36
N ALA A 37 3.67 -12.76 13.43
CA ALA A 37 2.44 -13.21 14.09
C ALA A 37 1.70 -12.05 14.75
N GLU A 38 2.42 -11.17 15.45
CA GLU A 38 1.84 -9.96 16.06
C GLU A 38 1.32 -8.99 15.01
N TRP A 39 2.02 -8.81 13.88
CA TRP A 39 1.53 -8.00 12.77
C TRP A 39 0.23 -8.54 12.19
N ARG A 40 0.13 -9.86 11.98
CA ARG A 40 -1.09 -10.53 11.48
C ARG A 40 -2.25 -10.47 12.47
N ALA A 41 -1.96 -10.48 13.77
CA ALA A 41 -2.97 -10.33 14.81
C ALA A 41 -3.46 -8.87 14.93
N ARG A 42 -2.56 -7.90 14.71
CA ARG A 42 -2.84 -6.46 14.84
C ARG A 42 -3.56 -5.86 13.63
N LEU A 43 -3.24 -6.33 12.43
CA LEU A 43 -3.70 -5.76 11.18
C LEU A 43 -4.82 -6.60 10.55
N SER A 44 -5.74 -5.94 9.83
CA SER A 44 -6.60 -6.67 8.90
C SER A 44 -5.76 -7.35 7.81
N PRO A 45 -6.26 -8.42 7.17
CA PRO A 45 -5.55 -9.08 6.09
C PRO A 45 -5.14 -8.12 4.96
N GLU A 46 -6.01 -7.18 4.59
CA GLU A 46 -5.74 -6.13 3.59
C GLU A 46 -4.63 -5.18 4.05
N ALA A 47 -4.73 -4.66 5.28
CA ALA A 47 -3.73 -3.74 5.82
C ALA A 47 -2.37 -4.42 5.95
N TYR A 48 -2.34 -5.70 6.36
CA TYR A 48 -1.11 -6.48 6.41
C TYR A 48 -0.49 -6.64 5.01
N ARG A 49 -1.29 -6.99 3.98
CA ARG A 49 -0.80 -7.10 2.61
C ARG A 49 -0.21 -5.77 2.11
N VAL A 50 -0.87 -4.66 2.37
CA VAL A 50 -0.36 -3.34 1.97
C VAL A 50 0.87 -2.95 2.77
N LEU A 51 0.76 -2.83 4.11
CA LEU A 51 1.83 -2.32 4.97
C LEU A 51 3.06 -3.23 5.00
N ARG A 52 2.89 -4.55 4.94
CA ARG A 52 3.97 -5.52 5.16
C ARG A 52 4.38 -6.27 3.89
N GLN A 53 3.51 -6.33 2.89
CA GLN A 53 3.79 -7.03 1.64
C GLN A 53 3.84 -6.10 0.41
N GLU A 54 3.92 -4.79 0.65
CA GLU A 54 4.00 -3.76 -0.41
C GLU A 54 2.91 -3.93 -1.48
N ALA A 55 1.74 -4.45 -1.09
CA ALA A 55 0.59 -4.56 -1.97
C ALA A 55 -0.04 -3.18 -2.20
N THR A 56 -0.89 -3.10 -3.22
CA THR A 56 -1.71 -1.92 -3.49
C THR A 56 -3.18 -2.33 -3.44
N GLU A 57 -4.00 -1.59 -2.68
CA GLU A 57 -5.44 -1.79 -2.69
C GLU A 57 -6.04 -1.38 -4.04
N ARG A 58 -7.22 -1.90 -4.37
CA ARG A 58 -7.90 -1.50 -5.61
C ARG A 58 -8.32 -0.03 -5.54
N PRO A 59 -8.29 0.72 -6.66
CA PRO A 59 -8.76 2.10 -6.66
C PRO A 59 -10.25 2.16 -6.28
N PHE A 60 -10.64 3.26 -5.66
CA PHE A 60 -12.01 3.60 -5.25
C PHE A 60 -12.62 2.68 -4.18
N THR A 61 -11.83 1.82 -3.50
CA THR A 61 -12.38 0.91 -2.48
C THR A 61 -12.30 1.44 -1.05
N SER A 62 -11.41 2.38 -0.75
CA SER A 62 -11.27 2.89 0.60
C SER A 62 -12.34 3.95 0.91
N PRO A 63 -13.04 3.86 2.06
CA PRO A 63 -13.90 4.97 2.52
C PRO A 63 -13.11 6.25 2.81
N LEU A 64 -11.79 6.14 3.04
CA LEU A 64 -10.92 7.31 3.27
C LEU A 64 -10.68 8.14 2.00
N ASN A 65 -11.10 7.66 0.83
CA ASN A 65 -11.16 8.47 -0.38
C ASN A 65 -12.04 9.70 -0.18
N ASP A 66 -13.24 9.50 0.38
CA ASP A 66 -14.26 10.55 0.55
C ASP A 66 -14.22 11.21 1.93
N GLU A 67 -13.28 10.82 2.80
CA GLU A 67 -13.12 11.43 4.12
C GLU A 67 -12.71 12.90 3.99
N LYS A 68 -13.51 13.79 4.57
CA LYS A 68 -13.36 15.26 4.50
C LYS A 68 -13.44 15.93 5.87
N ARG A 69 -13.71 15.18 6.95
CA ARG A 69 -13.75 15.72 8.30
C ARG A 69 -12.36 16.22 8.71
N ALA A 70 -12.35 17.16 9.65
CA ALA A 70 -11.11 17.64 10.26
C ALA A 70 -10.50 16.53 11.12
N GLY A 71 -9.21 16.26 10.95
CA GLY A 71 -8.54 15.20 11.69
C GLY A 71 -7.18 14.81 11.15
N SER A 72 -6.69 13.67 11.62
CA SER A 72 -5.38 13.12 11.28
C SER A 72 -5.51 11.73 10.67
N PHE A 73 -4.75 11.48 9.61
CA PHE A 73 -4.59 10.16 9.02
C PHE A 73 -3.32 9.54 9.59
N ASN A 74 -3.49 8.51 10.40
CA ASN A 74 -2.43 7.86 11.15
C ASN A 74 -2.07 6.53 10.50
N CYS A 75 -0.83 6.09 10.65
CA CYS A 75 -0.40 4.77 10.18
C CYS A 75 -1.24 3.67 10.83
N ALA A 76 -1.92 2.84 10.04
CA ALA A 76 -2.70 1.72 10.59
C ALA A 76 -1.83 0.68 11.33
N GLY A 77 -0.54 0.60 10.98
CA GLY A 77 0.45 -0.23 11.65
C GLY A 77 0.77 0.26 13.06
N CYS A 78 1.42 1.41 13.18
CA CYS A 78 1.97 1.86 14.47
C CYS A 78 1.21 3.05 15.08
N ALA A 79 0.16 3.58 14.46
CA ALA A 79 -0.57 4.77 14.87
C ALA A 79 0.23 6.10 14.88
N LEU A 80 1.36 6.18 14.16
CA LEU A 80 2.06 7.45 13.95
C LEU A 80 1.17 8.39 13.11
N PRO A 81 0.97 9.67 13.49
CA PRO A 81 0.30 10.64 12.64
C PRO A 81 1.09 10.89 11.35
N LEU A 82 0.47 10.66 10.19
CA LEU A 82 1.14 10.76 8.89
C LEU A 82 0.72 11.99 8.09
N TYR A 83 -0.57 12.26 8.02
CA TYR A 83 -1.12 13.34 7.18
C TYR A 83 -2.20 14.12 7.93
N SER A 84 -2.29 15.43 7.68
CA SER A 84 -3.41 16.28 8.13
C SER A 84 -4.56 16.21 7.12
N SER A 85 -5.81 16.30 7.58
CA SER A 85 -6.96 16.51 6.69
C SER A 85 -6.84 17.78 5.85
N GLU A 86 -6.16 18.81 6.36
CA GLU A 86 -5.87 20.06 5.62
C GLU A 86 -4.95 19.82 4.41
N ALA A 87 -4.12 18.78 4.48
CA ALA A 87 -3.24 18.39 3.39
C ALA A 87 -3.95 17.51 2.34
N LYS A 88 -5.16 17.03 2.64
CA LYS A 88 -5.90 16.10 1.79
C LYS A 88 -6.61 16.85 0.67
N TYR A 89 -6.63 16.26 -0.52
CA TYR A 89 -7.39 16.77 -1.65
C TYR A 89 -7.91 15.62 -2.53
N ASP A 90 -8.87 15.92 -3.38
CA ASP A 90 -9.37 14.97 -4.39
C ASP A 90 -8.52 15.07 -5.65
N SER A 91 -7.79 14.00 -5.96
CA SER A 91 -6.96 13.88 -7.16
C SER A 91 -7.64 13.09 -8.28
N GLY A 92 -8.80 12.48 -8.03
CA GLY A 92 -9.47 11.57 -8.97
C GLY A 92 -8.75 10.24 -9.21
N THR A 93 -7.68 9.91 -8.47
CA THR A 93 -6.88 8.70 -8.72
C THR A 93 -7.50 7.43 -8.17
N GLY A 94 -8.42 7.55 -7.20
CA GLY A 94 -9.04 6.43 -6.50
C GLY A 94 -8.35 6.01 -5.20
N TRP A 95 -7.34 6.75 -4.75
CA TRP A 95 -6.72 6.57 -3.44
C TRP A 95 -6.63 7.89 -2.67
N PRO A 96 -6.63 7.87 -1.31
CA PRO A 96 -6.34 9.06 -0.52
C PRO A 96 -5.11 9.81 -1.01
N SER A 97 -5.28 11.10 -1.27
CA SER A 97 -4.24 11.95 -1.86
C SER A 97 -3.96 13.16 -0.96
N PHE A 98 -2.68 13.39 -0.70
CA PHE A 98 -2.22 14.49 0.14
C PHE A 98 -1.11 15.27 -0.55
N TRP A 99 -1.06 16.59 -0.37
CA TRP A 99 0.01 17.40 -0.96
C TRP A 99 1.28 17.48 -0.08
N ALA A 100 1.16 17.15 1.21
CA ALA A 100 2.30 17.01 2.12
C ALA A 100 2.02 16.03 3.26
N ALA A 101 3.05 15.29 3.66
CA ALA A 101 3.08 14.57 4.93
C ALA A 101 3.37 15.52 6.10
N LYS A 102 3.02 15.09 7.32
CA LYS A 102 3.51 15.72 8.55
C LYS A 102 5.04 15.62 8.61
N GLU A 103 5.67 16.60 9.25
CA GLU A 103 7.11 16.63 9.44
C GLU A 103 7.60 15.33 10.11
N ASP A 104 8.69 14.78 9.58
CA ASP A 104 9.32 13.54 10.02
C ASP A 104 8.42 12.28 10.04
N ALA A 105 7.25 12.30 9.41
CA ALA A 105 6.30 11.19 9.50
C ALA A 105 6.56 10.04 8.50
N VAL A 106 7.20 10.34 7.37
CA VAL A 106 7.45 9.39 6.27
C VAL A 106 8.89 9.39 5.82
N ARG A 107 9.27 8.33 5.12
CA ARG A 107 10.52 8.20 4.36
C ARG A 107 10.20 7.72 2.95
N THR A 108 11.14 7.91 2.04
CA THR A 108 10.99 7.50 0.65
C THR A 108 12.07 6.55 0.20
N ARG A 109 11.75 5.72 -0.80
CA ARG A 109 12.68 4.78 -1.42
C ARG A 109 12.37 4.68 -2.91
N GLU A 110 13.39 4.43 -3.73
CA GLU A 110 13.17 4.10 -5.14
C GLU A 110 12.50 2.72 -5.30
N ASP A 111 11.40 2.70 -6.05
CA ASP A 111 10.68 1.50 -6.48
C ASP A 111 10.85 1.32 -7.98
N ARG A 112 11.54 0.25 -8.40
CA ARG A 112 11.88 -0.08 -9.79
C ARG A 112 11.00 -1.20 -10.37
N LYS A 113 9.84 -1.48 -9.76
CA LYS A 113 8.90 -2.50 -10.24
C LYS A 113 8.23 -2.06 -11.56
N PHE A 114 7.79 -3.05 -12.34
CA PHE A 114 7.03 -2.85 -13.59
C PHE A 114 7.72 -1.96 -14.65
N PHE A 115 9.06 -2.00 -14.73
CA PHE A 115 9.85 -1.18 -15.67
C PHE A 115 9.66 0.33 -15.53
N MET A 116 9.11 0.78 -14.39
CA MET A 116 8.94 2.19 -14.04
C MET A 116 9.75 2.51 -12.79
N VAL A 117 10.24 3.74 -12.70
CA VAL A 117 10.84 4.27 -11.46
C VAL A 117 9.79 5.12 -10.76
N ARG A 118 9.36 4.68 -9.58
CA ARG A 118 8.45 5.42 -8.72
C ARG A 118 9.12 5.69 -7.38
N THR A 119 8.65 6.70 -6.66
CA THR A 119 9.13 6.99 -5.30
C THR A 119 8.13 6.42 -4.30
N GLU A 120 8.47 5.29 -3.70
CA GLU A 120 7.71 4.66 -2.63
C GLU A 120 7.74 5.54 -1.37
N VAL A 121 6.63 5.54 -0.63
CA VAL A 121 6.48 6.22 0.64
C VAL A 121 6.15 5.18 1.71
N HIS A 122 6.97 5.10 2.76
CA HIS A 122 6.73 4.26 3.93
C HIS A 122 6.73 5.06 5.23
N CYS A 123 6.06 4.51 6.24
CA CYS A 123 6.03 5.08 7.58
C CYS A 123 7.44 5.09 8.17
N ARG A 124 7.90 6.27 8.64
CA ARG A 124 9.21 6.43 9.30
C ARG A 124 9.36 5.48 10.49
N ARG A 125 8.32 5.32 11.30
CA ARG A 125 8.42 4.65 12.60
C ARG A 125 8.39 3.12 12.54
N CYS A 126 7.66 2.52 11.60
CA CYS A 126 7.50 1.05 11.52
C CYS A 126 7.87 0.44 10.16
N GLY A 127 8.29 1.24 9.19
CA GLY A 127 8.65 0.79 7.85
C GLY A 127 7.48 0.28 7.01
N GLY A 128 6.24 0.44 7.48
CA GLY A 128 5.07 -0.01 6.77
C GLY A 128 4.87 0.76 5.46
N HIS A 129 4.70 0.04 4.35
CA HIS A 129 4.41 0.62 3.04
C HIS A 129 3.09 1.39 3.05
N LEU A 130 3.09 2.60 2.52
CA LEU A 130 1.91 3.46 2.47
C LEU A 130 1.42 3.66 1.03
N GLY A 131 2.33 3.93 0.10
CA GLY A 131 2.00 4.19 -1.29
C GLY A 131 3.18 4.84 -2.03
N HIS A 132 2.89 5.83 -2.85
CA HIS A 132 3.91 6.52 -3.66
C HIS A 132 3.71 8.03 -3.66
N VAL A 133 4.79 8.78 -3.92
CA VAL A 133 4.77 10.22 -4.14
C VAL A 133 5.11 10.54 -5.59
N PHE A 134 4.39 11.51 -6.15
CA PHE A 134 4.50 11.97 -7.53
C PHE A 134 4.66 13.50 -7.57
N ASP A 135 5.15 14.03 -8.70
CA ASP A 135 5.44 15.46 -8.90
C ASP A 135 4.33 16.19 -9.68
N ASP A 136 3.09 15.68 -9.57
CA ASP A 136 1.88 16.17 -10.25
C ASP A 136 0.81 16.64 -9.25
N GLY A 137 1.25 17.08 -8.07
CA GLY A 137 0.36 17.60 -7.03
C GLY A 137 0.06 19.10 -7.17
N PRO A 138 -0.88 19.62 -6.36
CA PRO A 138 -1.18 21.05 -6.32
C PRO A 138 -0.08 21.85 -5.62
N ALA A 139 -0.17 23.18 -5.74
CA ALA A 139 0.55 24.08 -4.84
C ALA A 139 0.16 23.79 -3.37
N PRO A 140 1.06 24.03 -2.39
CA PRO A 140 2.35 24.72 -2.51
C PRO A 140 3.54 23.80 -2.86
N THR A 141 3.41 22.48 -2.73
CA THR A 141 4.55 21.56 -2.85
C THR A 141 4.74 21.02 -4.26
N GLY A 142 3.68 21.00 -5.08
CA GLY A 142 3.66 20.28 -6.35
C GLY A 142 3.72 18.76 -6.18
N LYS A 143 3.58 18.24 -4.96
CA LYS A 143 3.69 16.81 -4.66
C LYS A 143 2.33 16.19 -4.46
N ARG A 144 2.15 14.96 -4.93
CA ARG A 144 0.98 14.12 -4.67
C ARG A 144 1.42 12.85 -3.96
N HIS A 145 1.13 12.76 -2.68
CA HIS A 145 1.24 11.54 -1.90
C HIS A 145 -0.02 10.72 -2.14
N CYS A 146 0.08 9.68 -2.97
CA CYS A 146 -1.00 8.76 -3.31
C CYS A 146 -0.89 7.53 -2.41
N ILE A 147 -1.74 7.44 -1.39
CA ILE A 147 -1.57 6.52 -0.26
C ILE A 147 -2.71 5.54 -0.21
N ASN A 148 -2.43 4.25 0.01
CA ASN A 148 -3.45 3.24 0.23
C ASN A 148 -4.26 3.58 1.47
N GLY A 149 -5.58 3.64 1.37
CA GLY A 149 -6.47 3.91 2.49
C GLY A 149 -6.43 2.82 3.55
N VAL A 150 -6.31 1.53 3.20
CA VAL A 150 -6.12 0.45 4.21
C VAL A 150 -4.80 0.54 4.99
N SER A 151 -3.86 1.41 4.58
CA SER A 151 -2.64 1.69 5.34
C SER A 151 -2.83 2.80 6.39
N LEU A 152 -4.01 3.42 6.43
CA LEU A 152 -4.34 4.58 7.26
C LEU A 152 -5.52 4.28 8.20
N ASN A 153 -5.48 4.92 9.37
CA ASN A 153 -6.62 5.07 10.28
C ASN A 153 -6.92 6.57 10.43
N PHE A 154 -8.18 6.97 10.28
CA PHE A 154 -8.58 8.35 10.50
C PHE A 154 -8.95 8.59 11.97
N VAL A 155 -8.45 9.67 12.54
CA VAL A 155 -8.79 10.15 13.89
C VAL A 155 -9.34 11.56 13.72
N GLU A 156 -10.63 11.72 14.04
CA GLU A 156 -11.30 13.02 14.03
C GLU A 156 -10.73 13.94 15.13
N ALA A 157 -10.69 15.24 14.85
CA ALA A 157 -10.14 16.27 15.74
C ALA A 157 -11.04 16.60 16.93
#